data_AF-H4FBM9-F1
#
_entry.id   AF-H4FBM9-F1
#
_cell.length_a   1.000
_cell.length_b   1.000
_cell.length_c   1.000
_cell.angle_alpha   90.00
_cell.angle_beta   90.00
_cell.angle_gamma   90.00
#
_symmetry.space_group_name_H-M   'P 1'
#
loop_
_entity.id
_entity.type
_entity.pdbx_description
1 polymer ?
#
loop_
_entity_poly.entity_id
_entity_poly.type
_entity_poly.pdbx_seq_one_letter_code
_entity_poly.pdbx_strand_id
1 'polypeptide(L)'
;MTATPAFTIRAYEGLKLAEMIRLGEGQMHLCEMEPKPVFVVTAQGPDAAEEVIGTFPSLEAAQDAARALEAQMRAELGTDGAGLKLATVGGRTLQ
;
A
#
# COMPACT_ATOMS: atom_id res chain seq x y z
N MET A 1 -23.45 19.85 -1.09
CA MET A 1 -22.08 19.76 -0.54
C MET A 1 -21.75 18.28 -0.50
N THR A 2 -21.07 17.75 -1.51
CA THR A 2 -20.67 16.34 -1.55
C THR A 2 -19.43 16.18 -0.70
N ALA A 3 -19.50 15.36 0.35
CA ALA A 3 -18.35 15.03 1.17
C ALA A 3 -17.27 14.42 0.28
N THR A 4 -16.09 15.05 0.26
CA THR A 4 -14.92 14.45 -0.37
C THR A 4 -14.69 13.08 0.30
N PRO A 5 -14.61 11.98 -0.45
CA PRO A 5 -14.33 10.67 0.13
C PRO A 5 -13.03 10.78 0.94
N ALA A 6 -13.13 10.61 2.26
CA ALA A 6 -12.00 10.75 3.16
C ALA A 6 -11.14 9.49 3.06
N PHE A 7 -10.09 9.54 2.26
CA PHE A 7 -9.06 8.51 2.25
C PHE A 7 -8.15 8.71 3.46
N THR A 8 -7.87 7.61 4.16
CA THR A 8 -6.93 7.60 5.28
C THR A 8 -5.68 6.82 4.87
N ILE A 9 -4.52 7.47 4.92
CA ILE A 9 -3.22 6.83 4.72
C ILE A 9 -2.50 6.77 6.06
N ARG A 10 -1.94 5.61 6.41
CA ARG A 10 -1.23 5.41 7.68
C ARG A 10 0.12 4.76 7.43
N ALA A 11 1.10 5.14 8.24
CA ALA A 11 2.39 4.47 8.34
C ALA A 11 2.56 3.99 9.79
N TYR A 12 2.81 2.69 9.99
CA TYR A 12 2.98 2.11 11.32
C TYR A 12 3.90 0.88 11.30
N GLU A 13 4.38 0.46 12.47
CA GLU A 13 5.18 -0.75 12.63
C GLU A 13 4.28 -2.00 12.62
N GLY A 14 4.62 -2.98 11.78
CA GLY A 14 3.95 -4.26 11.66
C GLY A 14 4.92 -5.43 11.73
N LEU A 15 4.38 -6.64 11.63
CA LEU A 15 5.15 -7.88 11.63
C LEU A 15 4.95 -8.61 10.30
N LYS A 16 6.05 -8.97 9.64
CA LYS A 16 6.02 -9.84 8.46
C LYS A 16 6.26 -11.28 8.90
N LEU A 17 5.25 -12.13 8.69
CA LEU A 17 5.25 -13.55 9.07
C LEU A 17 5.41 -14.49 7.87
N ALA A 18 5.15 -14.02 6.66
CA ALA A 18 5.30 -14.81 5.46
C ALA A 18 5.56 -13.92 4.23
N GLU A 19 6.13 -14.51 3.19
CA GLU A 19 6.33 -13.89 1.88
C GLU A 19 5.96 -14.86 0.77
N MET A 20 5.32 -14.35 -0.27
CA MET A 20 4.98 -15.15 -1.45
C MET A 20 6.15 -15.08 -2.44
N ILE A 21 6.88 -16.18 -2.57
CA ILE A 21 8.06 -16.29 -3.42
C ILE A 21 7.69 -17.00 -4.73
N ARG A 22 8.13 -16.47 -5.87
CA ARG A 22 7.94 -17.11 -7.17
C ARG A 22 9.10 -18.06 -7.46
N LEU A 23 8.79 -19.35 -7.61
CA LEU A 23 9.79 -20.42 -7.80
C LEU A 23 9.97 -20.84 -9.28
N GLY A 24 9.20 -20.27 -10.20
CA GLY A 24 9.25 -20.60 -11.63
C GLY A 24 8.08 -20.02 -12.41
N GLU A 25 7.83 -20.55 -13.61
CA GLU A 25 6.64 -20.19 -14.39
C GLU A 25 5.37 -20.72 -13.71
N GLY A 26 4.54 -19.80 -13.23
CA GLY A 26 3.23 -20.11 -12.63
C GLY A 26 3.24 -20.61 -11.19
N GLN A 27 4.40 -20.96 -10.61
CA GLN A 27 4.46 -21.46 -9.24
C GLN A 27 4.76 -20.34 -8.23
N MET A 28 3.78 -20.08 -7.37
CA MET A 28 3.93 -19.25 -6.18
C MET A 28 3.98 -20.14 -4.96
N HIS A 29 4.90 -19.86 -4.03
CA HIS A 29 5.03 -20.57 -2.77
C HIS A 29 4.96 -19.58 -1.62
N LEU A 30 4.15 -19.89 -0.61
CA LEU A 30 4.11 -19.12 0.62
C LEU A 30 5.23 -19.61 1.53
N CYS A 31 6.25 -18.78 1.73
CA CYS A 31 7.34 -19.06 2.65
C CYS A 31 7.01 -18.41 3.99
N GLU A 32 6.70 -19.22 5.00
CA GLU A 32 6.59 -18.77 6.38
C GLU A 32 7.99 -18.41 6.90
N MET A 33 8.08 -17.31 7.63
CA MET A 33 9.35 -16.75 8.09
C MET A 33 9.29 -16.45 9.58
N GLU A 34 10.47 -16.33 10.19
CA GLU A 34 10.57 -15.75 11.53
C GLU A 34 9.98 -14.32 11.50
N PRO A 35 9.18 -13.94 12.53
CA PRO A 35 8.59 -12.61 12.60
C PRO A 35 9.65 -11.52 12.53
N LYS A 36 9.58 -10.67 11.51
CA LYS A 36 10.47 -9.51 11.37
C LYS A 36 9.66 -8.22 11.44
N PRO A 37 10.12 -7.23 12.23
CA PRO A 37 9.49 -5.91 12.23
C PRO A 37 9.65 -5.28 10.85
N VAL A 38 8.57 -4.70 10.35
CA VAL A 38 8.53 -3.95 9.09
C VAL A 38 7.71 -2.70 9.29
N PHE A 39 7.92 -1.68 8.46
CA PHE A 39 7.07 -0.49 8.47
C PHE A 39 6.09 -0.58 7.31
N VAL A 40 4.79 -0.48 7.59
CA VAL A 40 3.74 -0.72 6.62
C VAL A 40 3.05 0.59 6.31
N VAL A 41 2.79 0.83 5.03
CA VAL A 41 1.88 1.90 4.60
C VAL A 41 0.57 1.27 4.16
N THR A 42 -0.53 1.73 4.74
CA THR A 42 -1.89 1.33 4.36
C THR A 42 -2.67 2.50 3.80
N ALA A 43 -3.65 2.20 2.94
CA ALA A 43 -4.66 3.15 2.51
C ALA A 43 -6.05 2.56 2.73
N GLN A 44 -6.97 3.38 3.22
CA GLN A 44 -8.36 3.01 3.41
C GLN A 44 -9.26 4.07 2.76
N GLY A 45 -10.08 3.64 1.80
CA GLY A 45 -11.15 4.44 1.23
C GLY A 45 -12.42 4.43 2.10
N PRO A 46 -13.40 5.29 1.80
CA PRO A 46 -14.62 5.43 2.60
C PRO A 46 -15.45 4.15 2.72
N ASP A 47 -15.45 3.32 1.67
CA ASP A 47 -16.22 2.07 1.59
C ASP A 47 -15.31 0.84 1.31
N ALA A 48 -14.00 1.01 1.48
CA ALA A 48 -13.01 -0.02 1.21
C ALA A 48 -12.40 -0.56 2.50
N ALA A 49 -11.98 -1.83 2.46
CA ALA A 49 -11.11 -2.38 3.47
C ALA A 49 -9.77 -1.62 3.47
N GLU A 50 -9.05 -1.67 4.59
CA GLU A 50 -7.68 -1.19 4.64
C GLU A 50 -6.80 -2.08 3.74
N GLU A 51 -6.09 -1.47 2.80
CA GLU A 51 -5.21 -2.16 1.88
C GLU A 51 -3.75 -1.83 2.18
N VAL A 52 -2.89 -2.85 2.23
CA VAL A 52 -1.44 -2.67 2.38
C VAL A 52 -0.85 -2.24 1.06
N ILE A 53 -0.32 -1.02 1.02
CA ILE A 53 0.27 -0.42 -0.17
C ILE A 53 1.73 -0.84 -0.33
N GLY A 54 2.47 -0.90 0.77
CA GLY A 54 3.87 -1.30 0.75
C GLY A 54 4.45 -1.57 2.13
N THR A 55 5.60 -2.24 2.12
CA THR A 55 6.43 -2.50 3.30
C THR A 55 7.80 -1.85 3.12
N PHE A 56 8.30 -1.20 4.16
CA PHE A 56 9.47 -0.34 4.13
C PHE A 56 10.47 -0.74 5.23
N PRO A 57 11.77 -0.47 5.02
CA PRO A 57 12.83 -0.85 5.96
C PRO A 57 12.91 0.06 7.18
N SER A 58 12.31 1.25 7.15
CA SER A 58 12.32 2.23 8.25
C SER A 58 11.00 3.01 8.34
N LEU A 59 10.72 3.56 9.52
CA LEU A 59 9.55 4.41 9.75
C LEU A 59 9.59 5.67 8.88
N GLU A 60 10.76 6.28 8.76
CA GLU A 60 10.99 7.46 7.91
C GLU A 60 10.62 7.17 6.46
N ALA A 61 11.12 6.06 5.89
CA ALA A 61 10.79 5.65 4.53
C ALA A 61 9.29 5.38 4.33
N ALA A 62 8.63 4.79 5.32
CA ALA A 62 7.18 4.58 5.29
C ALA A 62 6.40 5.90 5.36
N GLN A 63 6.85 6.85 6.19
CA GLN A 63 6.23 8.17 6.31
C GLN A 63 6.40 8.99 5.03
N ASP A 64 7.58 8.95 4.42
CA ASP A 64 7.84 9.63 3.14
C ASP A 64 6.98 9.03 2.02
N ALA A 65 6.89 7.70 1.95
CA ALA A 65 6.01 7.04 1.00
C ALA A 65 4.53 7.35 1.24
N ALA A 66 4.08 7.40 2.50
CA ALA A 66 2.72 7.80 2.85
C ALA A 66 2.40 9.24 2.42
N ARG A 67 3.33 10.18 2.61
CA ARG A 67 3.17 11.58 2.17
C ARG A 67 3.16 11.70 0.64
N ALA A 68 4.04 10.97 -0.05
CA ALA A 68 4.06 10.94 -1.51
C ALA A 68 2.74 10.39 -2.06
N LEU A 69 2.24 9.30 -1.46
CA LEU A 69 0.94 8.71 -1.80
C LEU A 69 -0.22 9.68 -1.55
N GLU A 70 -0.22 10.39 -0.42
CA GLU A 70 -1.23 11.41 -0.13
C GLU A 70 -1.23 12.52 -1.17
N ALA A 71 -0.04 13.01 -1.55
CA ALA A 71 0.11 14.03 -2.57
C ALA A 71 -0.37 13.57 -3.95
N GLN A 72 -0.03 12.34 -4.34
CA GLN A 72 -0.49 11.72 -5.58
C GLN A 72 -2.01 11.55 -5.59
N MET A 73 -2.60 10.97 -4.54
CA MET A 73 -4.05 10.79 -4.43
C MET A 73 -4.79 12.12 -4.46
N ARG A 74 -4.25 13.17 -3.82
CA ARG A 74 -4.82 14.52 -3.89
C ARG A 74 -4.81 15.07 -5.32
N ALA A 75 -3.74 14.83 -6.07
CA ALA A 75 -3.64 15.25 -7.48
C ALA A 75 -4.65 14.50 -8.36
N GLU A 76 -4.79 13.19 -8.18
CA GLU A 76 -5.70 12.33 -8.97
C GLU A 76 -7.18 12.59 -8.65
N LEU A 77 -7.55 12.75 -7.37
CA LEU A 77 -8.92 13.06 -6.95
C LEU A 77 -9.36 14.48 -7.36
N GLY A 78 -8.42 15.34 -7.74
CA GLY A 78 -8.68 16.66 -8.34
C GLY A 78 -8.98 16.61 -9.84
N THR A 79 -8.77 15.47 -10.51
CA THR A 79 -9.02 15.28 -11.95
C THR A 79 -10.10 14.22 -12.16
N ASP A 80 -11.31 14.66 -12.51
CA ASP A 80 -12.46 13.86 -13.02
C ASP A 80 -12.51 12.37 -12.64
N GLY A 81 -12.70 12.08 -11.35
CA GLY A 81 -13.64 11.08 -10.82
C GLY A 81 -13.60 9.62 -11.32
N ALA A 82 -12.59 9.18 -12.06
CA ALA A 82 -12.55 7.84 -12.64
C ALA A 82 -11.25 7.09 -12.30
N GLY A 83 -11.30 6.38 -11.18
CA GLY A 83 -10.58 5.11 -11.02
C GLY A 83 -9.25 5.18 -10.28
N LEU A 84 -9.32 5.06 -8.95
CA LEU A 84 -8.18 4.58 -8.17
C LEU A 84 -7.88 3.14 -8.59
N LYS A 85 -6.76 2.93 -9.29
CA LYS A 85 -6.13 1.62 -9.46
C LYS A 85 -4.80 1.65 -8.71
N LEU A 86 -4.87 1.53 -7.39
CA LEU A 86 -3.70 1.28 -6.56
C LEU A 86 -3.27 -0.17 -6.76
N ALA A 87 -2.24 -0.37 -7.59
CA ALA A 87 -1.57 -1.65 -7.69
C ALA A 87 -0.62 -1.83 -6.51
N THR A 88 -1.03 -2.62 -5.53
CA THR A 88 -0.18 -3.08 -4.43
C THR A 88 0.82 -4.12 -4.93
N VAL A 89 1.93 -4.30 -4.21
CA VAL A 89 3.07 -5.11 -4.67
C VAL A 89 2.73 -6.60 -4.72
N GLY A 90 2.32 -7.01 -5.93
CA GLY A 90 2.40 -8.33 -6.55
C GLY A 90 2.80 -8.26 -8.04
N GLY A 91 3.19 -7.07 -8.52
CA GLY A 91 3.89 -6.89 -9.81
C GLY A 91 3.21 -5.98 -10.85
N ARG A 92 3.27 -4.65 -10.61
CA ARG A 92 3.33 -3.49 -11.56
C ARG A 92 2.26 -2.43 -11.24
N THR A 93 2.43 -1.10 -11.37
CA THR A 93 3.48 -0.06 -11.18
C THR A 93 2.70 1.27 -11.22
N LEU A 94 3.15 2.35 -10.54
CA LEU A 94 3.11 3.74 -11.05
C LEU A 94 4.39 4.44 -10.55
N GLN A 95 5.48 4.44 -11.32
CA GLN A 95 5.99 5.58 -12.12
C GLN A 95 5.00 6.69 -12.47
#